data_AF-A0A2P4ULT0-F1
#
_entry.id   AF-A0A2P4ULT0-F1
#
_cell.length_a   1.000
_cell.length_b   1.000
_cell.length_c   1.000
_cell.angle_alpha   90.00
_cell.angle_beta   90.00
_cell.angle_gamma   90.00
#
_symmetry.space_group_name_H-M   'P 1'
#
loop_
_entity.id
_entity.type
_entity.pdbx_description
1 polymer ?
#
loop_
_entity_poly.entity_id
_entity_poly.type
_entity_poly.pdbx_seq_one_letter_code
_entity_poly.pdbx_strand_id
1 'polypeptide(L)'
;MEATVKAAQIDPRRADDTLTPGAKASVLLVERALASRRLLDAKWVDGYFGTTTVAAYAKYQRSLGLSGLAANGLPGKASLGRLGSGRFTVAHVIEPGRRVSVDGFVVNARTRSMLAEAERLAGRNLVLDQGSYNPGGDPTSAGTHDGGGVIDVSVKGMSAAIRTSVARVLRRVGFAAWVRSPQQGDWPWHIHAAAINDTDLSPQAQHQIGDYYLGLNGLANRRPDDGPKVPIVTWEEYRRR
;
A
#
# COMPACT_ATOMS: atom_id res chain seq x y z
N MET A 1 -13.05 4.15 5.04
CA MET A 1 -11.60 4.08 5.25
C MET A 1 -10.91 3.70 3.96
N GLU A 2 -11.34 2.63 3.27
CA GLU A 2 -10.80 2.21 1.96
C GLU A 2 -10.51 3.36 0.98
N ALA A 3 -11.49 4.23 0.70
CA ALA A 3 -11.32 5.32 -0.27
C ALA A 3 -10.30 6.38 0.18
N THR A 4 -10.27 6.72 1.47
CA THR A 4 -9.29 7.66 2.04
C THR A 4 -7.86 7.10 1.97
N VAL A 5 -7.67 5.83 2.32
CA VAL A 5 -6.35 5.17 2.26
C VAL A 5 -5.87 5.11 0.81
N LYS A 6 -6.76 4.76 -0.13
CA LYS A 6 -6.46 4.72 -1.57
C LYS A 6 -5.99 6.10 -2.07
N ALA A 7 -6.72 7.16 -1.73
CA ALA A 7 -6.32 8.53 -2.06
C ALA A 7 -4.96 8.90 -1.44
N ALA A 8 -4.74 8.59 -0.16
CA ALA A 8 -3.48 8.85 0.53
C ALA A 8 -2.27 8.10 -0.07
N GLN A 9 -2.49 7.05 -0.86
CA GLN A 9 -1.44 6.36 -1.62
C GLN A 9 -1.22 6.97 -3.00
N ILE A 10 -2.28 7.43 -3.68
CA ILE A 10 -2.25 7.89 -5.08
C ILE A 10 -1.95 9.38 -5.19
N ASP A 11 -2.74 10.20 -4.50
CA ASP A 11 -2.72 11.66 -4.59
C ASP A 11 -1.31 12.24 -4.35
N PRO A 12 -0.55 11.88 -3.29
CA PRO A 12 0.77 12.49 -3.06
C PRO A 12 1.83 12.07 -4.08
N ARG A 13 1.52 11.13 -4.98
CA ARG A 13 2.41 10.66 -6.05
C ARG A 13 2.12 11.30 -7.40
N ARG A 14 0.97 11.94 -7.57
CA ARG A 14 0.58 12.63 -8.79
C ARG A 14 1.37 13.94 -8.96
N ALA A 15 1.56 14.34 -10.21
CA ALA A 15 2.13 15.65 -10.54
C ALA A 15 1.06 16.75 -10.59
N ASP A 16 -0.21 16.35 -10.71
CA ASP A 16 -1.40 17.18 -10.74
C ASP A 16 -2.24 17.01 -9.47
N ASP A 17 -3.31 17.81 -9.36
CA ASP A 17 -4.29 17.81 -8.29
C ASP A 17 -5.57 17.01 -8.64
N THR A 18 -5.47 16.13 -9.64
CA THR A 18 -6.59 15.26 -10.04
C THR A 18 -7.02 14.38 -8.87
N LEU A 19 -8.28 14.50 -8.47
CA LEU A 19 -8.84 13.76 -7.35
C LEU A 19 -8.89 12.26 -7.63
N THR A 20 -8.51 11.44 -6.65
CA THR A 20 -8.73 9.99 -6.70
C THR A 20 -10.24 9.69 -6.86
N PRO A 21 -10.66 8.97 -7.93
CA PRO A 21 -12.06 8.66 -8.16
C PRO A 21 -12.74 7.98 -6.96
N GLY A 22 -13.91 8.49 -6.57
CA GLY A 22 -14.68 7.98 -5.44
C GLY A 22 -14.16 8.36 -4.04
N ALA A 23 -13.02 9.05 -3.93
CA ALA A 23 -12.44 9.39 -2.63
C ALA A 23 -12.81 10.78 -2.10
N LYS A 24 -13.15 11.74 -2.97
CA LYS A 24 -13.36 13.17 -2.62
C LYS A 24 -14.16 13.39 -1.33
N ALA A 25 -15.35 12.78 -1.21
CA ALA A 25 -16.20 12.97 -0.05
C ALA A 25 -15.55 12.46 1.25
N SER A 26 -14.86 11.32 1.18
CA SER A 26 -14.16 10.74 2.33
C SER A 26 -12.92 11.55 2.72
N VAL A 27 -12.21 12.11 1.74
CA VAL A 27 -11.04 12.96 1.98
C VAL A 27 -11.45 14.30 2.60
N LEU A 28 -12.50 14.94 2.09
CA LEU A 28 -13.03 16.19 2.67
C LEU A 28 -13.43 16.06 4.14
N LEU A 29 -13.98 14.91 4.56
CA LEU A 29 -14.28 14.66 5.97
C LEU A 29 -13.02 14.67 6.84
N VAL A 30 -11.93 14.09 6.35
CA VAL A 30 -10.63 14.06 7.04
C VAL A 30 -10.00 15.44 7.07
N GLU A 31 -9.94 16.13 5.93
CA GLU A 31 -9.34 17.47 5.82
C GLU A 31 -10.05 18.49 6.69
N ARG A 32 -11.40 18.50 6.71
CA ARG A 32 -12.19 19.37 7.59
C ARG A 32 -11.90 19.08 9.06
N ALA A 33 -11.75 17.81 9.42
CA ALA A 33 -11.41 17.43 10.79
C ALA A 33 -9.98 17.89 11.15
N LEU A 34 -9.00 17.77 10.26
CA LEU A 34 -7.65 18.30 10.46
C LEU A 34 -7.64 19.84 10.56
N ALA A 35 -8.38 20.53 9.70
CA ALA A 35 -8.51 21.98 9.72
C ALA A 35 -9.16 22.48 11.01
N SER A 36 -10.18 21.78 11.52
CA SER A 36 -10.80 22.12 12.82
C SER A 36 -9.84 22.01 14.01
N ARG A 37 -8.76 21.23 13.85
CA ARG A 37 -7.68 21.08 14.84
C ARG A 37 -6.50 22.00 14.56
N ARG A 38 -6.63 22.92 13.59
CA ARG A 38 -5.58 23.85 13.13
C ARG A 38 -4.32 23.14 12.64
N LEU A 39 -4.47 21.93 12.08
CA LEU A 39 -3.37 21.14 11.52
C LEU A 39 -3.27 21.26 9.99
N LEU A 40 -4.31 21.80 9.34
CA LEU A 40 -4.42 21.98 7.90
C LEU A 40 -5.09 23.32 7.60
N ASP A 41 -4.53 24.13 6.71
CA ASP A 41 -5.16 25.38 6.28
C ASP A 41 -6.43 25.11 5.44
N ALA A 42 -7.41 26.00 5.54
CA ALA A 42 -8.70 25.85 4.84
C ALA A 42 -8.56 25.76 3.30
N LYS A 43 -7.50 26.34 2.72
CA LYS A 43 -7.22 26.27 1.28
C LYS A 43 -6.88 24.87 0.78
N TRP A 44 -6.48 23.97 1.67
CA TRP A 44 -6.16 22.56 1.37
C TRP A 44 -7.30 21.62 1.73
N VAL A 45 -8.52 22.15 1.91
CA VAL A 45 -9.74 21.35 2.13
C VAL A 45 -10.47 21.25 0.78
N ASP A 46 -9.91 20.47 -0.13
CA ASP A 46 -10.32 20.37 -1.53
C ASP A 46 -10.75 18.95 -1.93
N GLY A 47 -10.50 17.97 -1.06
CA GLY A 47 -10.77 16.55 -1.28
C GLY A 47 -9.62 15.80 -1.95
N TYR A 48 -8.43 16.40 -2.02
CA TYR A 48 -7.19 15.82 -2.54
C TYR A 48 -6.24 15.47 -1.38
N PHE A 49 -5.99 14.19 -1.15
CA PHE A 49 -5.10 13.73 -0.07
C PHE A 49 -3.63 13.87 -0.48
N GLY A 50 -3.22 15.07 -0.91
CA GLY A 50 -1.87 15.37 -1.34
C GLY A 50 -0.85 15.37 -0.21
N THR A 51 0.39 15.72 -0.54
CA THR A 51 1.52 15.73 0.41
C THR A 51 1.27 16.63 1.63
N THR A 52 0.56 17.75 1.46
CA THR A 52 0.18 18.63 2.57
C THR A 52 -0.79 17.95 3.53
N THR A 53 -1.80 17.24 3.03
CA THR A 53 -2.76 16.49 3.84
C THR A 53 -2.09 15.30 4.53
N VAL A 54 -1.16 14.60 3.85
CA VAL A 54 -0.31 13.55 4.46
C VAL A 54 0.49 14.12 5.64
N ALA A 55 1.15 15.26 5.46
CA ALA A 55 1.94 15.89 6.52
C ALA A 55 1.06 16.35 7.70
N ALA A 56 -0.13 16.90 7.44
CA ALA A 56 -1.09 17.28 8.47
C ALA A 56 -1.61 16.05 9.24
N TYR A 57 -1.91 14.96 8.54
CA TYR A 57 -2.35 13.71 9.17
C TYR A 57 -1.24 13.07 10.01
N ALA A 58 0.02 13.12 9.55
CA ALA A 58 1.17 12.65 10.33
C ALA A 58 1.36 13.47 11.62
N LYS A 59 1.23 14.81 11.56
CA LYS A 59 1.24 15.68 12.75
C LYS A 59 0.11 15.32 13.71
N TYR A 60 -1.08 15.07 13.17
CA TYR A 60 -2.22 14.60 13.96
C TYR A 60 -1.92 13.27 14.66
N GLN A 61 -1.38 12.28 13.95
CA GLN A 61 -0.98 11.00 14.56
C GLN A 61 0.02 11.19 15.70
N ARG A 62 1.04 12.06 15.52
CA ARG A 62 2.00 12.39 16.58
C ARG A 62 1.33 13.04 17.79
N SER A 63 0.32 13.90 17.58
CA SER A 63 -0.46 14.49 18.67
C SER A 63 -1.23 13.46 19.51
N LEU A 64 -1.44 12.25 18.99
CA LEU A 64 -2.02 11.12 19.72
C LEU A 64 -0.96 10.28 20.48
N GLY A 65 0.31 10.68 20.44
CA GLY A 65 1.43 9.93 21.00
C GLY A 65 1.96 8.81 20.10
N LEU A 66 1.54 8.75 18.83
CA LEU A 66 2.01 7.73 17.89
C LEU A 66 3.37 8.11 17.29
N SER A 67 4.16 7.10 16.92
CA SER A 67 5.49 7.25 16.32
C SER A 67 5.76 6.16 15.28
N GLY A 68 6.86 6.30 14.52
CA GLY A 68 7.26 5.33 13.49
C GLY A 68 6.16 5.09 12.45
N LEU A 69 5.91 3.81 12.14
CA LEU A 69 4.86 3.39 11.20
C LEU A 69 3.45 3.86 11.60
N ALA A 70 3.18 4.05 12.90
CA ALA A 70 1.88 4.52 13.36
C ALA A 70 1.65 6.03 13.14
N ALA A 71 2.69 6.78 12.74
CA ALA A 71 2.67 8.22 12.53
C ALA A 71 3.30 8.66 11.19
N ASN A 72 2.98 7.92 10.13
CA ASN A 72 3.53 8.08 8.78
C ASN A 72 2.63 8.90 7.82
N GLY A 73 1.49 9.40 8.27
CA GLY A 73 0.53 10.15 7.45
C GLY A 73 -0.52 9.29 6.73
N LEU A 74 -0.42 7.95 6.81
CA LEU A 74 -1.43 7.04 6.27
C LEU A 74 -2.59 6.86 7.26
N PRO A 75 -3.85 7.01 6.84
CA PRO A 75 -5.00 6.81 7.73
C PRO A 75 -5.16 5.36 8.21
N GLY A 76 -4.83 5.10 9.48
CA GLY A 76 -5.13 3.85 10.18
C GLY A 76 -6.47 3.88 10.93
N LYS A 77 -7.06 2.70 11.21
CA LYS A 77 -8.37 2.56 11.90
C LYS A 77 -8.44 3.39 13.18
N ALA A 78 -7.44 3.28 14.05
CA ALA A 78 -7.43 3.93 15.35
C ALA A 78 -7.32 5.47 15.25
N SER A 79 -6.37 5.98 14.46
CA SER A 79 -6.19 7.43 14.29
C SER A 79 -7.38 8.07 13.58
N LEU A 80 -7.91 7.40 12.55
CA LEU A 80 -9.07 7.88 11.79
C LEU A 80 -10.34 7.87 12.64
N GLY A 81 -10.56 6.83 13.44
CA GLY A 81 -11.68 6.76 14.40
C GLY A 81 -11.62 7.88 15.44
N ARG A 82 -10.43 8.16 16.00
CA ARG A 82 -10.25 9.29 16.92
C ARG A 82 -10.46 10.64 16.25
N LEU A 83 -10.09 10.77 14.97
CA LEU A 83 -10.24 12.03 14.22
C LEU A 83 -11.71 12.31 13.94
N GLY A 84 -12.45 11.25 13.59
CA GLY A 84 -13.87 11.29 13.28
C GLY A 84 -14.80 11.36 14.48
N SER A 85 -14.31 11.24 15.72
CA SER A 85 -15.15 11.26 16.92
C SER A 85 -16.01 12.54 16.96
N GLY A 86 -17.34 12.36 16.99
CA GLY A 86 -18.32 13.44 16.94
C GLY A 86 -18.44 14.17 15.59
N ARG A 87 -17.84 13.64 14.50
CA ARG A 87 -17.78 14.29 13.18
C ARG A 87 -18.17 13.38 12.02
N PHE A 88 -17.70 12.14 12.02
CA PHE A 88 -18.02 11.14 10.99
C PHE A 88 -17.81 9.71 11.49
N THR A 89 -18.53 8.77 10.90
CA THR A 89 -18.36 7.32 11.18
C THR A 89 -17.36 6.71 10.22
N VAL A 90 -16.43 5.90 10.76
CA VAL A 90 -15.49 5.14 9.93
C VAL A 90 -16.13 3.85 9.45
N ALA A 91 -16.53 3.81 8.18
CA ALA A 91 -17.02 2.61 7.48
C ALA A 91 -15.94 2.00 6.57
N HIS A 92 -16.18 0.79 6.04
CA HIS A 92 -15.26 0.06 5.16
C HIS A 92 -13.85 0.00 5.74
N VAL A 93 -13.76 -0.56 6.96
CA VAL A 93 -12.54 -0.61 7.75
C VAL A 93 -11.56 -1.61 7.14
N ILE A 94 -10.30 -1.21 7.04
CA ILE A 94 -9.21 -2.11 6.65
C ILE A 94 -8.47 -2.53 7.93
N GLU A 95 -8.22 -3.82 8.07
CA GLU A 95 -7.43 -4.38 9.16
C GLU A 95 -6.33 -5.28 8.59
N PRO A 96 -5.05 -4.94 8.81
CA PRO A 96 -3.93 -5.83 8.49
C PRO A 96 -4.01 -7.16 9.27
N GLY A 97 -4.58 -7.11 10.47
CA GLY A 97 -4.66 -8.22 11.40
C GLY A 97 -3.33 -8.51 12.09
N ARG A 98 -3.28 -9.62 12.84
CA ARG A 98 -2.06 -10.02 13.56
C ARG A 98 -0.92 -10.36 12.60
N ARG A 99 0.32 -10.19 13.07
CA ARG A 99 1.51 -10.73 12.41
C ARG A 99 1.51 -12.26 12.49
N VAL A 100 1.94 -12.92 11.43
CA VAL A 100 1.99 -14.38 11.25
C VAL A 100 3.27 -14.76 10.51
N SER A 101 3.71 -16.01 10.63
CA SER A 101 4.85 -16.53 9.87
C SER A 101 4.39 -17.29 8.62
N VAL A 102 5.05 -17.05 7.49
CA VAL A 102 4.91 -17.76 6.20
C VAL A 102 6.33 -18.02 5.70
N ASP A 103 6.68 -19.28 5.44
CA ASP A 103 8.03 -19.70 5.01
C ASP A 103 9.18 -19.18 5.90
N GLY A 104 8.91 -18.99 7.20
CA GLY A 104 9.88 -18.41 8.14
C GLY A 104 9.94 -16.88 8.16
N PHE A 105 9.23 -16.20 7.25
CA PHE A 105 9.14 -14.75 7.20
C PHE A 105 7.88 -14.21 7.88
N VAL A 106 7.95 -12.99 8.40
CA VAL A 106 6.79 -12.34 9.03
C VAL A 106 5.96 -11.63 7.96
N VAL A 107 4.64 -11.80 8.00
CA VAL A 107 3.65 -11.00 7.25
C VAL A 107 2.45 -10.72 8.14
N ASN A 108 1.53 -9.85 7.74
CA ASN A 108 0.25 -9.71 8.44
C ASN A 108 -0.80 -10.70 7.92
N ALA A 109 -1.84 -10.96 8.71
CA ALA A 109 -2.88 -11.93 8.40
C ALA A 109 -3.60 -11.63 7.08
N ARG A 110 -3.81 -10.34 6.77
CA ARG A 110 -4.40 -9.88 5.49
C ARG A 110 -3.51 -10.27 4.31
N THR A 111 -2.22 -9.97 4.37
CA THR A 111 -1.22 -10.32 3.34
C THR A 111 -1.12 -11.82 3.13
N ARG A 112 -1.10 -12.61 4.22
CA ARG A 112 -1.16 -14.08 4.12
C ARG A 112 -2.42 -14.56 3.39
N SER A 113 -3.59 -13.98 3.69
CA SER A 113 -4.84 -14.35 3.00
C SER A 113 -4.82 -13.99 1.52
N MET A 114 -4.26 -12.84 1.16
CA MET A 114 -4.07 -12.45 -0.24
C MET A 114 -3.09 -13.40 -0.95
N LEU A 115 -1.98 -13.79 -0.31
CA LEU A 115 -1.02 -14.74 -0.84
C LEU A 115 -1.66 -16.12 -1.09
N ALA A 116 -2.40 -16.65 -0.10
CA ALA A 116 -3.10 -17.93 -0.23
C ALA A 116 -4.12 -17.93 -1.39
N GLU A 117 -4.81 -16.80 -1.62
CA GLU A 117 -5.72 -16.68 -2.75
C GLU A 117 -4.96 -16.59 -4.09
N ALA A 118 -3.83 -15.90 -4.13
CA ALA A 118 -2.97 -15.88 -5.31
C ALA A 118 -2.42 -17.29 -5.64
N GLU A 119 -2.01 -18.07 -4.64
CA GLU A 119 -1.59 -19.47 -4.79
C GLU A 119 -2.71 -20.34 -5.36
N ARG A 120 -3.92 -20.21 -4.80
CA ARG A 120 -5.12 -20.91 -5.28
C ARG A 120 -5.40 -20.61 -6.75
N LEU A 121 -5.33 -19.34 -7.16
CA LEU A 121 -5.54 -18.91 -8.54
C LEU A 121 -4.39 -19.32 -9.48
N ALA A 122 -3.16 -19.36 -8.98
CA ALA A 122 -1.99 -19.80 -9.75
C ALA A 122 -1.92 -21.33 -9.89
N GLY A 123 -2.66 -22.08 -9.07
CA GLY A 123 -2.54 -23.54 -8.97
C GLY A 123 -1.16 -23.99 -8.48
N ARG A 124 -0.49 -23.18 -7.67
CA ARG A 124 0.85 -23.47 -7.15
C ARG A 124 1.15 -22.72 -5.86
N ASN A 125 2.02 -23.29 -5.04
CA ASN A 125 2.58 -22.61 -3.88
C ASN A 125 3.60 -21.55 -4.33
N LEU A 126 3.61 -20.43 -3.62
CA LEU A 126 4.47 -19.28 -3.85
C LEU A 126 5.38 -19.11 -2.63
N VAL A 127 6.65 -19.49 -2.79
CA VAL A 127 7.66 -19.41 -1.71
C VAL A 127 8.14 -17.98 -1.55
N LEU A 128 8.22 -17.49 -0.32
CA LEU A 128 8.77 -16.16 -0.03
C LEU A 128 10.30 -16.17 0.02
N ASP A 129 10.93 -15.16 -0.59
CA ASP A 129 12.34 -14.82 -0.38
C ASP A 129 12.49 -13.74 0.71
N GLN A 130 11.45 -12.93 0.93
CA GLN A 130 11.39 -11.90 1.97
C GLN A 130 9.95 -11.59 2.38
N GLY A 131 9.74 -11.26 3.66
CA GLY A 131 8.45 -10.84 4.22
C GLY A 131 8.38 -9.36 4.59
N SER A 132 7.31 -9.03 5.31
CA SER A 132 7.02 -7.71 5.86
C SER A 132 7.68 -7.50 7.24
N TYR A 133 7.64 -6.25 7.74
CA TYR A 133 8.13 -5.84 9.05
C TYR A 133 9.62 -6.18 9.28
N ASN A 134 10.44 -5.96 8.24
CA ASN A 134 11.85 -6.34 8.18
C ASN A 134 12.78 -5.11 8.06
N PRO A 135 12.73 -4.15 9.02
CA PRO A 135 13.55 -2.95 8.93
C PRO A 135 15.04 -3.27 8.94
N GLY A 136 15.76 -2.81 7.91
CA GLY A 136 17.19 -3.05 7.75
C GLY A 136 17.58 -4.48 7.39
N GLY A 137 16.62 -5.36 7.05
CA GLY A 137 16.91 -6.74 6.71
C GLY A 137 17.55 -6.93 5.33
N ASP A 138 17.19 -6.08 4.35
CA ASP A 138 17.92 -5.95 3.08
C ASP A 138 18.04 -4.46 2.72
N PRO A 139 19.26 -3.89 2.67
CA PRO A 139 19.46 -2.49 2.33
C PRO A 139 19.02 -2.14 0.89
N THR A 140 18.99 -3.12 -0.03
CA THR A 140 18.59 -2.91 -1.43
C THR A 140 17.08 -2.66 -1.56
N SER A 141 16.29 -3.10 -0.59
CA SER A 141 14.84 -2.86 -0.50
C SER A 141 14.47 -1.40 -0.23
N ALA A 142 15.43 -0.54 0.13
CA ALA A 142 15.21 0.87 0.44
C ALA A 142 14.05 1.14 1.43
N GLY A 143 13.82 0.23 2.38
CA GLY A 143 12.80 0.35 3.43
C GLY A 143 11.37 -0.01 3.03
N THR A 144 11.14 -0.56 1.83
CA THR A 144 9.77 -0.97 1.42
C THR A 144 9.21 -2.08 2.32
N HIS A 145 10.07 -2.96 2.85
CA HIS A 145 9.68 -4.05 3.74
C HIS A 145 9.62 -3.68 5.24
N ASP A 146 9.90 -2.42 5.60
CA ASP A 146 9.94 -2.01 7.02
C ASP A 146 8.56 -2.10 7.70
N GLY A 147 7.50 -2.03 6.90
CA GLY A 147 6.10 -2.12 7.32
C GLY A 147 5.41 -3.42 6.91
N GLY A 148 4.09 -3.47 7.09
CA GLY A 148 3.23 -4.56 6.65
C GLY A 148 2.97 -4.55 5.14
N GLY A 149 2.34 -5.61 4.63
CA GLY A 149 1.79 -5.61 3.27
C GLY A 149 2.75 -5.96 2.14
N VAL A 150 4.06 -6.09 2.40
CA VAL A 150 5.06 -6.30 1.33
C VAL A 150 5.68 -7.69 1.43
N ILE A 151 5.80 -8.36 0.28
CA ILE A 151 6.43 -9.67 0.12
C ILE A 151 7.30 -9.69 -1.13
N ASP A 152 8.38 -10.45 -1.08
CA ASP A 152 9.11 -10.90 -2.27
C ASP A 152 8.91 -12.40 -2.45
N VAL A 153 8.46 -12.77 -3.64
CA VAL A 153 8.20 -14.16 -4.01
C VAL A 153 9.36 -14.69 -4.86
N SER A 154 9.87 -15.85 -4.46
CA SER A 154 10.89 -16.58 -5.17
C SER A 154 10.43 -16.98 -6.56
N VAL A 155 11.33 -16.85 -7.54
CA VAL A 155 11.09 -17.28 -8.93
C VAL A 155 11.91 -18.49 -9.32
N LYS A 156 12.51 -19.18 -8.34
CA LYS A 156 13.26 -20.41 -8.56
C LYS A 156 12.39 -21.44 -9.29
N GLY A 157 12.91 -21.99 -10.39
CA GLY A 157 12.18 -22.95 -11.23
C GLY A 157 11.04 -22.34 -12.07
N MET A 158 10.88 -21.01 -12.10
CA MET A 158 9.88 -20.35 -12.95
C MET A 158 10.49 -19.86 -14.27
N SER A 159 9.86 -20.23 -15.38
CA SER A 159 10.09 -19.59 -16.68
C SER A 159 9.58 -18.15 -16.67
N ALA A 160 9.99 -17.32 -17.65
CA ALA A 160 9.51 -15.95 -17.78
C ALA A 160 7.97 -15.88 -17.87
N ALA A 161 7.34 -16.78 -18.64
CA ALA A 161 5.89 -16.86 -18.75
C ALA A 161 5.21 -17.15 -17.41
N ILE A 162 5.80 -18.04 -16.59
CA ILE A 162 5.30 -18.34 -15.25
C ILE A 162 5.42 -17.11 -14.34
N ARG A 163 6.57 -16.41 -14.35
CA ARG A 163 6.76 -15.19 -13.54
C ARG A 163 5.70 -14.14 -13.86
N THR A 164 5.45 -13.89 -15.15
CA THR A 164 4.40 -12.97 -15.59
C THR A 164 3.00 -13.45 -15.18
N SER A 165 2.73 -14.76 -15.22
CA SER A 165 1.45 -15.31 -14.75
C SER A 165 1.26 -15.11 -13.25
N VAL A 166 2.30 -15.37 -12.45
CA VAL A 166 2.28 -15.16 -10.99
C VAL A 166 2.07 -13.68 -10.64
N ALA A 167 2.83 -12.77 -11.27
CA ALA A 167 2.62 -11.33 -11.09
C ALA A 167 1.19 -10.90 -11.47
N ARG A 168 0.60 -11.50 -12.51
CA ARG A 168 -0.79 -11.23 -12.92
C ARG A 168 -1.79 -11.66 -11.85
N VAL A 169 -1.64 -12.84 -11.24
CA VAL A 169 -2.58 -13.28 -10.19
C VAL A 169 -2.43 -12.47 -8.91
N LEU A 170 -1.22 -12.09 -8.53
CA LEU A 170 -0.97 -11.19 -7.40
C LEU A 170 -1.68 -9.84 -7.62
N ARG A 171 -1.59 -9.28 -8.83
CA ARG A 171 -2.33 -8.05 -9.17
C ARG A 171 -3.85 -8.24 -9.12
N ARG A 172 -4.37 -9.39 -9.55
CA ARG A 172 -5.83 -9.68 -9.52
C ARG A 172 -6.39 -9.72 -8.11
N VAL A 173 -5.61 -10.14 -7.11
CA VAL A 173 -6.05 -10.18 -5.70
C VAL A 173 -5.72 -8.89 -4.94
N GLY A 174 -5.20 -7.87 -5.63
CA GLY A 174 -5.00 -6.54 -5.06
C GLY A 174 -3.61 -6.23 -4.50
N PHE A 175 -2.58 -6.93 -4.97
CA PHE A 175 -1.21 -6.43 -4.84
C PHE A 175 -0.85 -5.47 -5.99
N ALA A 176 -0.05 -4.44 -5.71
CA ALA A 176 0.83 -3.87 -6.72
C ALA A 176 2.05 -4.80 -6.84
N ALA A 177 2.23 -5.47 -7.97
CA ALA A 177 3.27 -6.50 -8.11
C ALA A 177 4.11 -6.34 -9.38
N TRP A 178 5.42 -6.56 -9.29
CA TRP A 178 6.37 -6.45 -10.40
C TRP A 178 7.31 -7.65 -10.43
N VAL A 179 7.60 -8.16 -11.62
CA VAL A 179 8.72 -9.09 -11.80
C VAL A 179 9.99 -8.25 -11.82
N ARG A 180 10.84 -8.40 -10.80
CA ARG A 180 12.12 -7.67 -10.70
C ARG A 180 13.23 -8.45 -11.35
N SER A 181 14.13 -7.73 -12.01
CA SER A 181 15.30 -8.30 -12.69
C SER A 181 16.61 -7.62 -12.31
N PRO A 182 17.77 -8.29 -12.46
CA PRO A 182 19.08 -7.69 -12.22
C PRO A 182 19.41 -6.49 -13.12
N GLN A 183 18.67 -6.28 -14.22
CA GLN A 183 18.83 -5.10 -15.07
C GLN A 183 18.19 -3.84 -14.46
N GLN A 184 17.36 -3.99 -13.42
CA GLN A 184 16.65 -2.90 -12.76
C GLN A 184 17.35 -2.42 -11.48
N GLY A 185 18.28 -3.21 -10.93
CA GLY A 185 19.03 -2.91 -9.72
C GLY A 185 19.86 -4.11 -9.24
N ASP A 186 20.56 -3.93 -8.12
CA ASP A 186 21.45 -4.94 -7.53
C ASP A 186 20.66 -5.97 -6.70
N TRP A 187 19.85 -6.77 -7.40
CA TRP A 187 19.04 -7.84 -6.81
C TRP A 187 18.88 -8.99 -7.81
N PRO A 188 18.73 -10.23 -7.32
CA PRO A 188 18.38 -11.35 -8.18
C PRO A 188 16.95 -11.20 -8.73
N TRP A 189 16.59 -12.08 -9.65
CA TRP A 189 15.19 -12.18 -10.09
C TRP A 189 14.29 -12.56 -8.90
N HIS A 190 13.19 -11.84 -8.73
CA HIS A 190 12.12 -12.13 -7.76
C HIS A 190 10.82 -11.45 -8.23
N ILE A 191 9.70 -11.70 -7.55
CA ILE A 191 8.47 -10.91 -7.74
C ILE A 191 8.22 -10.10 -6.48
N HIS A 192 8.34 -8.78 -6.59
CA HIS A 192 8.04 -7.86 -5.51
C HIS A 192 6.55 -7.51 -5.53
N ALA A 193 5.86 -7.63 -4.40
CA ALA A 193 4.44 -7.35 -4.29
C ALA A 193 4.08 -6.60 -3.00
N ALA A 194 3.35 -5.48 -3.14
CA ALA A 194 2.86 -4.66 -2.04
C ALA A 194 1.33 -4.62 -2.02
N ALA A 195 0.72 -4.97 -0.89
CA ALA A 195 -0.71 -5.09 -0.73
C ALA A 195 -1.37 -3.71 -0.73
N ILE A 196 -2.16 -3.42 -1.76
CA ILE A 196 -2.87 -2.14 -1.89
C ILE A 196 -3.74 -1.94 -0.65
N ASN A 197 -3.80 -0.70 -0.17
CA ASN A 197 -4.53 -0.29 1.03
C ASN A 197 -4.11 -0.93 2.36
N ASP A 198 -3.02 -1.70 2.44
CA ASP A 198 -2.54 -2.17 3.74
C ASP A 198 -2.06 -0.99 4.61
N THR A 199 -2.67 -0.82 5.78
CA THR A 199 -2.42 0.36 6.62
C THR A 199 -1.14 0.29 7.43
N ASP A 200 -0.42 -0.82 7.39
CA ASP A 200 0.88 -0.98 8.01
C ASP A 200 2.05 -0.73 7.04
N LEU A 201 1.78 -0.41 5.76
CA LEU A 201 2.83 -0.14 4.76
C LEU A 201 3.82 0.94 5.24
N SER A 202 5.10 0.74 4.92
CA SER A 202 6.10 1.80 5.06
C SER A 202 5.81 2.96 4.08
N PRO A 203 6.29 4.19 4.34
CA PRO A 203 6.13 5.30 3.40
C PRO A 203 6.61 4.98 1.98
N GLN A 204 7.73 4.25 1.87
CA GLN A 204 8.31 3.85 0.59
C GLN A 204 7.38 2.89 -0.15
N ALA A 205 6.82 1.89 0.55
CA ALA A 205 5.85 0.98 -0.07
C ALA A 205 4.54 1.69 -0.45
N GLN A 206 4.07 2.67 0.33
CA GLN A 206 2.93 3.51 -0.05
C GLN A 206 3.17 4.26 -1.36
N HIS A 207 4.38 4.80 -1.54
CA HIS A 207 4.75 5.46 -2.79
C HIS A 207 4.73 4.50 -3.98
N GLN A 208 5.16 3.25 -3.80
CA GLN A 208 5.09 2.23 -4.85
C GLN A 208 3.64 1.94 -5.25
N ILE A 209 2.71 1.92 -4.30
CA ILE A 209 1.28 1.76 -4.61
C ILE A 209 0.78 2.93 -5.46
N GLY A 210 1.08 4.17 -5.08
CA GLY A 210 0.67 5.33 -5.88
C GLY A 210 1.26 5.31 -7.28
N ASP A 211 2.55 5.00 -7.39
CA ASP A 211 3.25 4.86 -8.67
C ASP A 211 2.61 3.74 -9.53
N TYR A 212 2.18 2.63 -8.93
CA TYR A 212 1.45 1.56 -9.62
C TYR A 212 0.13 2.03 -10.24
N TYR A 213 -0.68 2.77 -9.46
CA TYR A 213 -1.93 3.36 -9.96
C TYR A 213 -1.72 4.35 -11.11
N LEU A 214 -0.55 4.99 -11.15
CA LEU A 214 -0.14 5.93 -12.19
C LEU A 214 0.55 5.25 -13.38
N GLY A 215 0.60 3.92 -13.41
CA GLY A 215 1.22 3.16 -14.50
C GLY A 215 2.74 3.16 -14.49
N LEU A 216 3.35 3.37 -13.32
CA LEU A 216 4.81 3.45 -13.11
C LEU A 216 5.33 2.21 -12.36
N ASN A 217 6.63 1.95 -12.47
CA ASN A 217 7.28 0.73 -12.01
C ASN A 217 7.57 0.66 -10.49
N GLY A 218 7.18 1.67 -9.71
CA GLY A 218 7.45 1.74 -8.27
C GLY A 218 8.94 1.79 -7.88
N LEU A 219 9.83 2.16 -8.81
CA LEU A 219 11.25 2.41 -8.52
C LEU A 219 11.51 3.92 -8.50
N ALA A 220 12.65 4.32 -7.93
CA ALA A 220 13.04 5.74 -7.83
C ALA A 220 13.07 6.46 -9.19
N ASN A 221 13.38 5.75 -10.28
CA ASN A 221 13.40 6.30 -11.63
C ASN A 221 12.00 6.57 -12.22
N ARG A 222 10.94 6.07 -11.60
CA ARG A 222 9.54 6.24 -12.01
C ARG A 222 9.29 5.95 -13.49
N ARG A 223 10.01 4.97 -14.06
CA ARG A 223 9.78 4.53 -15.44
C ARG A 223 8.42 3.83 -15.57
N PRO A 224 7.87 3.70 -16.78
CA PRO A 224 6.62 2.98 -16.99
C PRO A 224 6.64 1.56 -16.41
N ASP A 225 5.50 1.14 -15.85
CA ASP A 225 5.28 -0.23 -15.39
C ASP A 225 5.32 -1.20 -16.59
N ASP A 226 6.23 -2.17 -16.54
CA ASP A 226 6.45 -3.22 -17.53
C ASP A 226 5.72 -4.54 -17.21
N GLY A 227 4.99 -4.60 -16.09
CA GLY A 227 4.27 -5.79 -15.66
C GLY A 227 2.93 -6.04 -16.38
N PRO A 228 2.31 -7.21 -16.13
CA PRO A 228 1.05 -7.60 -16.78
C PRO A 228 -0.09 -6.65 -16.42
N LYS A 229 -0.84 -6.18 -17.43
CA LYS A 229 -1.97 -5.26 -17.21
C LYS A 229 -3.22 -6.03 -16.79
N VAL A 230 -3.81 -5.61 -15.67
CA VAL A 230 -5.10 -6.05 -15.15
C VAL A 230 -5.83 -4.84 -14.57
N PRO A 231 -7.16 -4.87 -14.43
CA PRO A 231 -7.87 -3.87 -13.64
C PRO A 231 -7.28 -3.82 -12.23
N ILE A 232 -6.85 -2.64 -11.79
CA ILE A 232 -6.31 -2.46 -10.43
C ILE A 232 -7.49 -2.52 -9.45
N VAL A 233 -7.36 -3.40 -8.45
CA VAL A 233 -8.36 -3.60 -7.40
C VAL A 233 -7.68 -3.60 -6.04
N THR A 234 -8.41 -3.22 -5.00
CA THR A 234 -8.01 -3.54 -3.62
C THR A 234 -8.41 -4.97 -3.26
N TRP A 235 -7.85 -5.52 -2.18
CA TRP A 235 -8.28 -6.81 -1.64
C TRP A 235 -9.77 -6.79 -1.26
N GLU A 236 -10.24 -5.68 -0.69
CA GLU A 236 -11.63 -5.52 -0.28
C GLU A 236 -12.57 -5.44 -1.48
N GLU A 237 -12.17 -4.75 -2.55
CA GLU A 237 -12.90 -4.73 -3.82
C GLU A 237 -12.93 -6.13 -4.47
N TYR A 238 -11.82 -6.88 -4.40
CA TYR A 238 -11.74 -8.25 -4.90
C TYR A 238 -12.71 -9.18 -4.16
N ARG A 239 -12.72 -9.14 -2.82
CA ARG A 239 -13.57 -10.01 -1.98
C ARG A 239 -15.07 -9.77 -2.10
N ARG A 240 -15.49 -8.63 -2.65
CA ARG A 240 -16.89 -8.28 -2.86
C ARG A 240 -17.43 -8.73 -4.22
N ARG A 241 -16.57 -9.29 -5.09
CA ARG A 241 -16.94 -9.78 -6.42
C ARG A 241 -17.36 -11.24 -6.40
#